data_AF-A0A4R0Z4D7-F1
#
_entry.id   AF-A0A4R0Z4D7-F1
#
_cell.length_a   1.000
_cell.length_b   1.000
_cell.length_c   1.000
_cell.angle_alpha   90.00
_cell.angle_beta   90.00
_cell.angle_gamma   90.00
#
_symmetry.space_group_name_H-M   'P 1'
#
loop_
_entity.id
_entity.type
_entity.pdbx_description
1 polymer ?
#
loop_
_entity_poly.entity_id
_entity_poly.type
_entity_poly.pdbx_seq_one_letter_code
_entity_poly.pdbx_strand_id
1 'polypeptide(L)'
;MNLRKPIAINKKYKPVLIFKDGVELKECVSIQEAAHYLKGHTLCTAMPYRHIMNGIIFDETWIYEGSSYRFTTDPEVKKAKSIEMETQNKVRF
;
A
#
# COMPACT_ATOMS: atom_id res chain seq x y z
N MET A 1 11.03 11.52 8.61
CA MET A 1 9.61 11.84 8.88
C MET A 1 8.92 10.57 9.36
N ASN A 2 8.29 10.60 10.53
CA ASN A 2 7.44 9.50 10.99
C ASN A 2 6.08 9.63 10.32
N LEU A 3 5.84 8.86 9.26
CA LEU A 3 4.52 8.81 8.61
C LEU A 3 3.52 8.12 9.54
N ARG A 4 2.29 8.63 9.59
CA ARG A 4 1.19 8.00 10.33
C ARG A 4 0.99 6.57 9.80
N LYS A 5 0.78 5.63 10.72
CA LYS A 5 0.48 4.24 10.41
C LYS A 5 -0.92 3.94 10.93
N PRO A 6 -1.87 3.57 10.08
CA PRO A 6 -3.20 3.21 10.55
C PRO A 6 -3.13 1.90 11.34
N ILE A 7 -4.09 1.68 12.24
CA ILE A 7 -4.14 0.49 13.10
C ILE A 7 -5.21 -0.45 12.56
N ALA A 8 -4.85 -1.72 12.34
CA ALA A 8 -5.81 -2.73 11.91
C ALA A 8 -6.75 -3.09 13.07
N ILE A 9 -8.05 -2.86 12.88
CA ILE A 9 -9.07 -3.12 13.92
C ILE A 9 -9.39 -4.62 13.98
N ASN A 10 -9.29 -5.35 12.85
CA ASN A 10 -9.51 -6.78 12.80
C ASN A 10 -8.80 -7.44 11.61
N LYS A 11 -8.93 -8.77 11.48
CA LYS A 11 -8.30 -9.54 10.39
C LYS A 11 -8.79 -9.18 8.98
N LYS A 12 -9.98 -8.58 8.86
CA LYS A 12 -10.64 -8.22 7.60
C LYS A 12 -10.27 -6.82 7.13
N TYR A 13 -10.22 -5.85 8.05
CA TYR A 13 -9.89 -4.46 7.77
C TYR A 13 -8.40 -4.23 7.99
N LYS A 14 -7.67 -4.19 6.88
CA LYS A 14 -6.23 -3.95 6.81
C LYS A 14 -6.03 -2.58 6.19
N PRO A 15 -6.11 -1.49 6.98
CA PRO A 15 -6.16 -0.15 6.43
C PRO A 15 -4.85 0.22 5.75
N VAL A 16 -4.96 0.97 4.66
CA VAL A 16 -3.84 1.49 3.89
C VAL A 16 -4.01 3.00 3.81
N LEU A 17 -3.02 3.72 4.32
CA LEU A 17 -2.95 5.16 4.24
C LEU A 17 -2.06 5.55 3.04
N ILE A 18 -2.63 6.36 2.16
CA ILE A 18 -1.99 6.86 0.94
C ILE A 18 -1.51 8.27 1.21
N PHE A 19 -0.25 8.54 0.88
CA PHE A 19 0.34 9.86 0.85
C PHE A 19 0.64 10.25 -0.59
N LYS A 20 0.37 11.51 -0.94
CA LYS A 20 0.75 12.13 -2.20
C LYS A 20 1.63 13.34 -1.90
N ASP A 21 2.84 13.36 -2.44
CA ASP A 21 3.81 14.45 -2.27
C ASP A 21 4.07 14.81 -0.80
N GLY A 22 4.08 13.76 0.05
CA GLY A 22 4.29 13.88 1.49
C GLY A 22 3.04 14.24 2.30
N VAL A 23 1.90 14.49 1.66
CA VAL A 23 0.63 14.84 2.33
C VAL A 23 -0.31 13.64 2.38
N GLU A 24 -1.02 13.45 3.49
CA GLU A 24 -2.06 12.42 3.60
C GLU A 24 -3.16 12.68 2.56
N LEU A 25 -3.35 11.73 1.64
CA LEU A 25 -4.34 11.83 0.58
C LEU A 25 -5.64 11.12 0.98
N LYS A 26 -5.54 9.85 1.40
CA LYS A 26 -6.70 9.04 1.75
C LYS A 26 -6.31 7.83 2.60
N GLU A 27 -7.09 7.56 3.64
CA GLU A 27 -7.09 6.27 4.35
C GLU A 27 -8.16 5.37 3.73
N CYS A 28 -7.76 4.18 3.31
CA CYS A 28 -8.60 3.14 2.72
C CYS A 28 -8.67 1.94 3.66
N VAL A 29 -9.80 1.22 3.68
CA VAL A 29 -9.96 0.08 4.61
C VAL A 29 -9.22 -1.19 4.17
N SER A 30 -8.73 -1.22 2.93
CA SER A 30 -8.01 -2.35 2.33
C SER A 30 -7.11 -1.92 1.16
N ILE A 31 -6.17 -2.79 0.77
CA ILE A 31 -5.34 -2.61 -0.43
C ILE A 31 -6.19 -2.54 -1.71
N GLN A 32 -7.27 -3.32 -1.78
CA GLN A 32 -8.18 -3.31 -2.93
C GLN A 32 -8.85 -1.94 -3.08
N GLU A 33 -9.39 -1.40 -1.99
CA GLU A 33 -10.00 -0.07 -1.98
C GLU A 33 -8.97 1.02 -2.33
N ALA A 34 -7.75 0.92 -1.80
CA ALA A 34 -6.66 1.84 -2.15
C ALA A 34 -6.33 1.80 -3.66
N ALA A 35 -6.32 0.60 -4.26
CA ALA A 35 -6.07 0.45 -5.68
C ALA A 35 -7.20 1.02 -6.54
N HIS A 36 -8.46 0.79 -6.17
CA HIS A 36 -9.62 1.38 -6.84
C HIS A 36 -9.62 2.91 -6.73
N TYR A 37 -9.35 3.44 -5.53
CA TYR A 37 -9.24 4.87 -5.31
C TYR A 37 -8.13 5.49 -6.17
N LEU A 38 -6.92 4.91 -6.16
CA LEU A 38 -5.81 5.40 -6.98
C LEU A 38 -6.10 5.32 -8.47
N LYS A 39 -6.71 4.24 -8.94
CA LYS A 39 -7.07 4.11 -10.36
C LYS A 39 -7.98 5.26 -10.82
N GLY A 40 -8.98 5.61 -10.01
CA GLY A 40 -9.85 6.76 -10.28
C GLY A 40 -9.14 8.10 -10.11
N HIS A 41 -8.29 8.24 -9.10
CA HIS A 41 -7.58 9.48 -8.78
C HIS A 41 -6.50 9.84 -9.81
N THR A 42 -5.75 8.84 -10.28
CA THR A 42 -4.65 9.03 -11.22
C THR A 42 -5.05 8.74 -12.67
N LEU A 43 -6.30 8.30 -12.90
CA LEU A 43 -6.79 7.84 -14.21
C LEU A 43 -5.88 6.80 -14.88
N CYS A 44 -5.16 6.00 -14.07
CA CYS A 44 -4.26 4.99 -14.60
C CYS A 44 -5.04 3.87 -15.29
N THR A 45 -4.56 3.42 -16.45
CA THR A 45 -5.16 2.33 -17.21
C THR A 45 -5.09 0.99 -16.46
N ALA A 46 -3.97 0.73 -15.78
CA ALA A 46 -3.75 -0.47 -14.99
C ALA A 46 -4.09 -0.26 -13.50
N MET A 47 -4.48 -1.35 -12.83
CA MET A 47 -4.70 -1.33 -11.38
C MET A 47 -3.34 -1.24 -10.66
N PRO A 48 -3.08 -0.22 -9.82
CA PRO A 48 -1.76 0.00 -9.21
C PRO A 48 -1.48 -0.92 -8.01
N TYR A 49 -1.99 -2.16 -8.02
CA TYR A 49 -1.90 -3.08 -6.89
C TYR A 49 -0.45 -3.43 -6.54
N ARG A 50 0.38 -3.70 -7.55
CA ARG A 50 1.79 -4.04 -7.35
C ARG A 50 2.57 -2.89 -6.72
N HIS A 51 2.29 -1.65 -7.14
CA HIS A 51 2.95 -0.47 -6.60
C HIS A 51 2.56 -0.22 -5.14
N ILE A 52 1.28 -0.39 -4.79
CA ILE A 52 0.83 -0.28 -3.40
C ILE A 52 1.47 -1.37 -2.55
N MET A 53 1.47 -2.62 -3.02
CA MET A 53 2.01 -3.76 -2.27
C MET A 53 3.52 -3.64 -2.06
N ASN A 54 4.28 -3.27 -3.10
CA ASN A 54 5.70 -2.99 -2.97
C ASN A 54 5.96 -1.80 -2.05
N GLY A 55 5.17 -0.74 -2.15
CA GLY A 55 5.32 0.42 -1.27
C GLY A 55 5.03 0.10 0.20
N ILE A 56 4.10 -0.80 0.47
CA ILE A 56 3.83 -1.30 1.83
C ILE A 56 4.99 -2.16 2.35
N ILE A 57 5.47 -3.12 1.54
CA ILE A 57 6.45 -4.13 1.97
C ILE A 57 7.87 -3.56 2.01
N PHE A 58 8.28 -2.85 0.96
CA PHE A 58 9.64 -2.37 0.74
C PHE A 58 9.80 -0.86 1.01
N ASP A 59 8.75 -0.17 1.47
CA ASP A 59 8.73 1.30 1.59
C ASP A 59 9.06 2.01 0.27
N GLU A 60 8.79 1.34 -0.86
CA GLU A 60 9.01 1.87 -2.20
C GLU A 60 8.07 3.07 -2.47
N THR A 61 8.63 4.14 -3.01
CA THR A 61 7.85 5.30 -3.42
C THR A 61 7.44 5.14 -4.87
N TRP A 62 6.14 5.15 -5.14
CA TRP A 62 5.63 5.06 -6.50
C TRP A 62 5.56 6.45 -7.11
N ILE A 63 6.33 6.69 -8.17
CA ILE A 63 6.27 7.93 -8.94
C ILE A 63 5.32 7.74 -10.11
N TYR A 64 4.32 8.61 -10.23
CA TYR A 64 3.36 8.58 -11.33
C TYR A 64 2.95 10.01 -11.72
N GLU A 65 3.08 10.34 -13.00
CA GLU A 65 2.73 11.67 -13.55
C GLU A 65 3.36 12.84 -12.76
N GLY A 66 4.63 12.71 -12.38
CA GLY A 66 5.36 13.72 -11.62
C GLY A 66 4.98 13.84 -10.14
N SER A 67 3.98 13.08 -9.67
CA SER A 67 3.60 13.01 -8.25
C SER A 67 4.25 11.79 -7.59
N SER A 68 4.58 11.92 -6.32
CA SER A 68 5.14 10.85 -5.49
C SER A 68 4.08 10.26 -4.56
N TYR A 69 3.91 8.94 -4.61
CA TYR A 69 2.95 8.21 -3.80
C TYR A 69 3.67 7.30 -2.81
N ARG A 70 3.28 7.39 -1.54
CA ARG A 70 3.76 6.50 -0.47
C ARG A 70 2.59 5.83 0.22
N PHE A 71 2.84 4.64 0.74
CA PHE A 71 1.82 3.82 1.37
C PHE A 71 2.29 3.39 2.74
N THR A 72 1.43 3.57 3.75
CA THR A 72 1.65 2.99 5.07
C THR A 72 0.47 2.12 5.45
N THR A 73 0.73 1.15 6.32
CA THR A 73 -0.29 0.28 6.89
C THR A 73 0.12 -0.07 8.30
N ASP A 74 -0.72 -0.86 8.96
CA ASP A 74 -0.43 -1.41 10.27
C ASP A 74 0.87 -2.26 10.23
N PRO A 75 1.82 -2.05 11.17
CA PRO A 75 3.08 -2.81 11.20
C PRO A 75 2.91 -4.32 11.20
N GLU A 76 1.88 -4.85 11.88
CA GLU A 76 1.60 -6.29 11.93
C GLU A 76 1.07 -6.78 10.59
N VAL A 77 0.25 -5.96 9.90
CA VAL A 77 -0.20 -6.26 8.53
C VAL A 77 0.98 -6.29 7.57
N LYS A 78 1.90 -5.31 7.66
CA LYS A 78 3.13 -5.29 6.85
C LYS A 78 3.95 -6.55 7.09
N LYS A 79 4.19 -6.90 8.35
CA LYS A 79 4.95 -8.11 8.74
C LYS A 79 4.33 -9.39 8.18
N ALA A 80 3.01 -9.55 8.33
CA ALA A 80 2.30 -10.71 7.79
C ALA A 80 2.42 -10.80 6.27
N LYS A 81 2.34 -9.67 5.55
CA LYS A 81 2.48 -9.61 4.10
C LYS A 81 3.90 -9.91 3.62
N SER A 82 4.93 -9.45 4.33
CA SER A 82 6.32 -9.79 4.05
C SER A 82 6.56 -11.30 4.16
N ILE A 83 6.04 -11.94 5.23
CA ILE A 83 6.14 -13.39 5.44
C ILE A 83 5.40 -14.17 4.34
N GLU A 84 4.19 -13.73 3.96
CA GLU A 84 3.43 -14.34 2.85
C GLU A 84 4.24 -14.29 1.55
N MET A 85 4.89 -13.15 1.25
CA MET A 85 5.67 -12.96 0.03
C MET A 85 6.95 -13.80 0.02
N GLU A 86 7.67 -13.89 1.13
CA GLU A 86 8.83 -14.79 1.27
C GLU A 86 8.45 -16.26 1.11
N THR A 87 7.31 -16.66 1.69
CA THR A 87 6.79 -18.03 1.58
C THR A 87 6.44 -18.38 0.13
N GLN A 88 5.78 -17.47 -0.59
CA GLN A 88 5.47 -17.65 -2.02
C GLN A 88 6.72 -17.76 -2.89
N ASN A 89 7.79 -17.03 -2.56
CA ASN A 89 9.06 -17.12 -3.29
C ASN A 89 9.77 -18.46 -3.04
N LYS A 90 9.68 -19.02 -1.82
CA LYS A 90 10.30 -20.33 -1.50
C LYS A 90 9.62 -21.52 -2.19
N VAL A 91 8.33 -21.44 -2.49
CA VAL A 91 7.59 -22.52 -3.17
C VAL A 91 7.88 -22.57 -4.69
N ARG A 92 8.54 -21.54 -5.23
CA ARG A 92 8.89 -21.44 -6.66
C ARG A 92 10.28 -21.99 -7.01
N PHE A 93 11.02 -22.54 -6.04
CA PHE A 93 12.34 -23.15 -6.25
C PHE A 93 12.32 -24.64 -5.89
#